data_AF-A0A3P1XBD7-F1
#
_entry.id   AF-A0A3P1XBD7-F1
#
_cell.length_a   1.000
_cell.length_b   1.000
_cell.length_c   1.000
_cell.angle_alpha   90.00
_cell.angle_beta   90.00
_cell.angle_gamma   90.00
#
_symmetry.space_group_name_H-M   'P 1'
#
loop_
_entity.id
_entity.type
_entity.pdbx_description
1 polymer ?
#
loop_
_entity_poly.entity_id
_entity_poly.type
_entity_poly.pdbx_seq_one_letter_code
_entity_poly.pdbx_strand_id
1 'polypeptide(L)'
;MDKFKKLKLYALKKKKHQIDKHNGHYTNSMRDIQNFIEGVKGRSIIGLKFERISIWLHWEFMFNFLNNEKIDSHGLELSTIFALESVNWDYFLGKDVEKYNETIQFHKAIKHMAQALLLGWDELAINYGCLLIRMLYGKQYEGWHPAYKHP
;
A
#
# COMPACT_ATOMS: atom_id res chain seq x y z
N MET A 1 21.39 9.88 -26.80
CA MET A 1 21.44 9.24 -25.47
C MET A 1 20.46 8.07 -25.47
N ASP A 2 20.99 6.86 -25.30
CA ASP A 2 20.24 5.59 -25.37
C ASP A 2 19.00 5.57 -24.42
N LYS A 3 17.88 5.02 -24.88
CA LYS A 3 16.62 4.92 -24.13
C LYS A 3 16.84 4.21 -22.79
N PHE A 4 17.71 3.21 -22.78
CA PHE A 4 18.10 2.49 -21.57
C PHE A 4 18.81 3.38 -20.55
N LYS A 5 19.72 4.26 -21.01
CA LYS A 5 20.42 5.24 -20.14
C LYS A 5 19.43 6.21 -19.47
N LYS A 6 18.38 6.65 -20.19
CA LYS A 6 17.32 7.51 -19.61
C LYS A 6 16.53 6.78 -18.51
N LEU A 7 16.14 5.53 -18.76
CA LEU A 7 15.40 4.71 -17.78
C LEU A 7 16.24 4.43 -16.53
N LYS A 8 17.51 4.05 -16.70
CA LYS A 8 18.48 3.85 -15.61
C LYS A 8 18.61 5.11 -14.75
N LEU A 9 18.78 6.28 -15.38
CA LEU A 9 18.90 7.56 -14.69
C LEU A 9 17.62 7.96 -13.92
N TYR A 10 16.45 7.73 -14.52
CA TYR A 10 15.16 7.95 -13.85
C TYR A 10 15.01 7.08 -12.61
N ALA A 11 15.26 5.78 -12.75
CA ALA A 11 15.16 4.82 -11.64
C ALA A 11 16.14 5.16 -10.51
N LEU A 12 17.38 5.53 -10.83
CA LEU A 12 18.38 5.99 -9.86
C LEU A 12 17.91 7.20 -9.06
N LYS A 13 17.45 8.25 -9.74
CA LYS A 13 16.94 9.46 -9.08
C LYS A 13 15.76 9.14 -8.17
N LYS A 14 14.82 8.31 -8.65
CA LYS A 14 13.66 7.88 -7.88
C LYS A 14 14.07 7.12 -6.63
N LYS A 15 14.96 6.12 -6.76
CA LYS A 15 15.39 5.29 -5.63
C LYS A 15 16.18 6.08 -4.60
N LYS A 16 17.10 6.93 -5.03
CA LYS A 16 17.81 7.86 -4.14
C LYS A 16 16.84 8.72 -3.33
N HIS A 17 15.90 9.37 -4.02
CA HIS A 17 14.88 10.19 -3.34
C HIS A 17 14.05 9.38 -2.33
N GLN A 18 13.66 8.15 -2.68
CA GLN A 18 12.89 7.28 -1.80
C GLN A 18 13.69 6.89 -0.55
N ILE A 19 14.95 6.51 -0.69
CA ILE A 19 15.85 6.17 0.42
C ILE A 19 16.04 7.38 1.35
N ASP A 20 16.36 8.55 0.77
CA ASP A 20 16.62 9.79 1.51
C ASP A 20 15.38 10.28 2.29
N LYS A 21 14.19 10.22 1.67
CA LYS A 21 12.94 10.72 2.28
C LYS A 21 12.28 9.74 3.23
N HIS A 22 12.47 8.43 3.03
CA HIS A 22 11.76 7.40 3.77
C HIS A 22 12.69 6.54 4.61
N ASN A 23 13.80 7.08 5.13
CA ASN A 23 14.65 6.38 6.10
C ASN A 23 13.86 5.87 7.33
N GLY A 24 12.77 6.55 7.68
CA GLY A 24 11.82 6.10 8.71
C GLY A 24 11.14 4.76 8.40
N HIS A 25 11.13 4.27 7.16
CA HIS A 25 10.67 2.92 6.84
C HIS A 25 11.58 1.85 7.44
N TYR A 26 12.88 2.14 7.57
CA TYR A 26 13.82 1.23 8.21
C TYR A 26 13.92 1.52 9.71
N THR A 27 14.33 2.73 10.09
CA THR A 27 14.68 3.06 11.49
C THR A 27 13.50 2.98 12.45
N ASN A 28 12.36 3.57 12.11
CA ASN A 28 11.18 3.51 12.99
C ASN A 28 10.58 2.11 13.04
N SER A 29 10.60 1.39 11.92
CA SER A 29 10.06 0.04 11.85
C SER A 29 10.90 -0.94 12.66
N MET A 30 12.23 -0.85 12.59
CA MET A 30 13.13 -1.65 13.42
C MET A 30 12.90 -1.38 14.90
N ARG A 31 12.80 -0.10 15.30
CA ARG A 31 12.49 0.27 16.69
C ARG A 31 11.13 -0.27 17.14
N ASP A 32 10.11 -0.21 16.28
CA ASP A 32 8.78 -0.71 16.61
C ASP A 32 8.76 -2.25 16.75
N ILE A 33 9.55 -2.98 15.93
CA ILE A 33 9.73 -4.43 16.06
C ILE A 33 10.48 -4.78 17.36
N GLN A 34 11.55 -4.07 17.69
CA GLN A 34 12.29 -4.26 18.95
C GLN A 34 11.38 -4.05 20.16
N ASN A 35 10.64 -2.93 20.18
CA ASN A 35 9.68 -2.65 21.25
C ASN A 35 8.60 -3.75 21.37
N PHE A 36 8.23 -4.40 20.27
CA PHE A 36 7.29 -5.52 20.29
C PHE A 36 7.93 -6.79 20.88
N ILE A 37 9.15 -7.13 20.45
CA ILE A 37 9.91 -8.27 20.99
C ILE A 37 10.15 -8.11 22.49
N GLU A 38 10.42 -6.90 22.94
CA GLU A 38 10.65 -6.55 24.36
C GLU A 38 9.34 -6.42 25.17
N GLY A 39 8.16 -6.57 24.55
CA GLY A 39 6.86 -6.47 25.23
C GLY A 39 6.45 -5.05 25.61
N VAL A 40 7.15 -4.02 25.12
CA VAL A 40 6.90 -2.60 25.41
C VAL A 40 5.71 -2.05 24.60
N LYS A 41 5.43 -2.60 23.41
CA LYS A 41 4.29 -2.21 22.56
C LYS A 41 3.43 -3.40 22.14
N GLY A 42 2.12 -3.16 22.04
CA GLY A 42 1.15 -4.15 21.56
C GLY A 42 1.32 -4.52 20.07
N ARG A 43 0.74 -5.66 19.68
CA ARG A 43 0.90 -6.37 18.40
C ARG A 43 0.43 -5.63 17.14
N SER A 44 -0.35 -4.54 17.25
CA SER A 44 -1.38 -4.22 16.25
C SER A 44 -0.91 -3.70 14.88
N ILE A 45 0.38 -3.49 14.61
CA ILE A 45 0.86 -3.02 13.29
C ILE A 45 2.22 -3.63 12.88
N ILE A 46 2.63 -4.77 13.45
CA ILE A 46 3.99 -5.31 13.25
C ILE A 46 4.24 -5.83 11.83
N GLY A 47 3.27 -6.48 11.18
CA GLY A 47 3.38 -6.90 9.76
C GLY A 47 3.76 -5.74 8.84
N LEU A 48 3.10 -4.58 8.98
CA LEU A 48 3.42 -3.37 8.22
C LEU A 48 4.86 -2.86 8.48
N LYS A 49 5.44 -3.14 9.65
CA LYS A 49 6.83 -2.77 9.94
C LYS A 49 7.81 -3.67 9.19
N PHE A 50 7.55 -4.98 9.15
CA PHE A 50 8.31 -5.91 8.32
C PHE A 50 8.24 -5.55 6.84
N GLU A 51 7.04 -5.25 6.32
CA GLU A 51 6.85 -4.80 4.94
C GLU A 51 7.66 -3.54 4.63
N ARG A 52 7.63 -2.53 5.49
CA ARG A 52 8.37 -1.27 5.30
C ARG A 52 9.88 -1.48 5.27
N ILE A 53 10.42 -2.34 6.13
CA ILE A 53 11.84 -2.68 6.13
C ILE A 53 12.21 -3.39 4.83
N SER A 54 11.42 -4.39 4.43
CA SER A 54 11.62 -5.12 3.19
C SER A 54 11.68 -4.19 1.97
N ILE A 55 10.71 -3.26 1.87
CA ILE A 55 10.63 -2.28 0.79
C ILE A 55 11.86 -1.37 0.78
N TRP A 56 12.29 -0.88 1.94
CA TRP A 56 13.43 0.03 2.03
C TRP A 56 14.74 -0.66 1.62
N LEU A 57 14.99 -1.87 2.13
CA LEU A 57 16.15 -2.68 1.75
C LEU A 57 16.16 -3.02 0.26
N HIS A 58 14.99 -3.32 -0.32
CA HIS A 58 14.88 -3.54 -1.76
C HIS A 58 15.20 -2.28 -2.57
N TRP A 59 14.85 -1.10 -2.07
CA TRP A 59 15.21 0.17 -2.70
C TRP A 59 16.71 0.43 -2.67
N GLU A 60 17.37 0.16 -1.55
CA GLU A 60 18.84 0.23 -1.46
C GLU A 60 19.51 -0.73 -2.44
N PHE A 61 19.05 -1.98 -2.50
CA PHE A 61 19.55 -2.96 -3.46
C PHE A 61 19.42 -2.45 -4.90
N MET A 62 18.22 -1.98 -5.30
CA MET A 62 18.01 -1.44 -6.65
C MET A 62 18.89 -0.21 -6.92
N PHE A 63 19.05 0.68 -5.94
CA PHE A 63 19.90 1.86 -6.10
C PHE A 63 21.36 1.45 -6.34
N ASN A 64 21.89 0.57 -5.51
CA ASN A 64 23.26 0.07 -5.63
C ASN A 64 23.45 -0.65 -6.98
N PHE A 65 22.60 -1.63 -7.28
CA PHE A 65 22.66 -2.36 -8.55
C PHE A 65 22.63 -1.43 -9.78
N LEU A 66 21.76 -0.41 -9.77
CA LEU A 66 21.69 0.54 -10.88
C LEU A 66 22.85 1.56 -10.88
N ASN A 67 23.46 1.87 -9.74
CA ASN A 67 24.46 2.96 -9.66
C ASN A 67 25.86 2.46 -10.00
N ASN A 68 26.24 1.30 -9.46
CA ASN A 68 27.59 0.75 -9.57
C ASN A 68 27.62 -0.75 -9.87
N GLU A 69 26.48 -1.35 -10.26
CA GLU A 69 26.36 -2.78 -10.59
C GLU A 69 26.78 -3.70 -9.44
N LYS A 70 26.78 -3.16 -8.21
CA LYS A 70 27.05 -3.92 -7.00
C LYS A 70 25.83 -4.75 -6.65
N ILE A 71 26.03 -6.06 -6.57
CA ILE A 71 25.04 -7.00 -6.04
C ILE A 71 25.25 -7.08 -4.54
N ASP A 72 24.38 -6.41 -3.79
CA ASP A 72 24.30 -6.58 -2.33
C ASP A 72 23.38 -7.75 -1.99
N SER A 73 23.95 -8.96 -2.01
CA SER A 73 23.21 -10.19 -1.73
C SER A 73 22.63 -10.21 -0.31
N HIS A 74 23.31 -9.58 0.64
CA HIS A 74 22.87 -9.54 2.03
C HIS A 74 21.65 -8.62 2.22
N GLY A 75 21.68 -7.42 1.63
CA GLY A 75 20.52 -6.51 1.66
C GLY A 75 19.29 -7.13 0.99
N LEU A 76 19.48 -7.88 -0.11
CA LEU A 76 18.40 -8.58 -0.80
C LEU A 76 17.87 -9.77 0.01
N GLU A 77 18.74 -10.53 0.66
CA GLU A 77 18.39 -11.63 1.56
C GLU A 77 17.52 -11.11 2.71
N LEU A 78 17.97 -10.05 3.39
CA LEU A 78 17.21 -9.42 4.48
C LEU A 78 15.86 -8.89 3.99
N SER A 79 15.83 -8.22 2.83
CA SER A 79 14.58 -7.75 2.22
C SER A 79 13.58 -8.90 2.02
N THR A 80 14.08 -10.05 1.57
CA THR A 80 13.27 -11.26 1.34
C THR A 80 12.76 -11.84 2.66
N ILE A 81 13.62 -11.98 3.67
CA ILE A 81 13.25 -12.47 5.00
C ILE A 81 12.14 -11.60 5.61
N PHE A 82 12.30 -10.28 5.58
CA PHE A 82 11.29 -9.36 6.10
C PHE A 82 9.98 -9.39 5.31
N ALA A 83 10.02 -9.64 3.99
CA ALA A 83 8.79 -9.85 3.21
C ALA A 83 8.05 -11.12 3.66
N LEU A 84 8.78 -12.22 3.86
CA LEU A 84 8.20 -13.47 4.35
C LEU A 84 7.60 -13.31 5.74
N GLU A 85 8.29 -12.62 6.66
CA GLU A 85 7.76 -12.35 8.00
C GLU A 85 6.53 -11.46 7.99
N SER A 86 6.44 -10.48 7.08
CA SER A 86 5.21 -9.71 6.88
C SER A 86 4.03 -10.60 6.50
N VAL A 87 4.24 -11.53 5.57
CA VAL A 87 3.21 -12.47 5.12
C VAL A 87 2.83 -13.44 6.24
N ASN A 88 3.82 -14.01 6.93
CA ASN A 88 3.59 -14.88 8.09
C ASN A 88 2.78 -14.18 9.17
N TRP A 89 3.05 -12.89 9.40
CA TRP A 89 2.32 -12.08 10.37
C TRP A 89 0.85 -11.91 9.99
N ASP A 90 0.56 -11.66 8.72
CA ASP A 90 -0.82 -11.56 8.23
C ASP A 90 -1.56 -12.90 8.43
N TYR A 91 -0.94 -14.02 8.04
CA TYR A 91 -1.48 -15.36 8.29
C TYR A 91 -1.70 -15.67 9.77
N PHE A 92 -0.72 -15.36 10.64
CA PHE A 92 -0.80 -15.61 12.08
C PHE A 92 -1.96 -14.87 12.74
N LEU A 93 -2.25 -13.64 12.30
CA LEU A 93 -3.37 -12.87 12.83
C LEU A 93 -4.73 -13.40 12.38
N GLY A 94 -4.80 -14.50 11.63
CA GLY A 94 -6.05 -14.95 10.99
C GLY A 94 -6.59 -13.88 10.04
N LYS A 95 -5.77 -12.89 9.69
CA LYS A 95 -6.01 -12.06 8.54
C LYS A 95 -5.62 -12.93 7.36
N ASP A 96 -6.56 -13.78 6.94
CA ASP A 96 -6.79 -13.81 5.51
C ASP A 96 -6.83 -12.35 5.11
N VAL A 97 -5.85 -11.89 4.33
CA VAL A 97 -6.01 -10.66 3.60
C VAL A 97 -7.19 -10.97 2.71
N GLU A 98 -8.40 -10.73 3.21
CA GLU A 98 -9.58 -10.61 2.39
C GLU A 98 -9.17 -9.54 1.40
N LYS A 99 -8.79 -9.98 0.21
CA LYS A 99 -8.72 -9.12 -0.97
C LYS A 99 -10.17 -8.72 -1.23
N TYR A 100 -10.68 -7.77 -0.44
CA TYR A 100 -12.05 -7.32 -0.43
C TYR A 100 -13.09 -8.44 -0.60
N ASN A 101 -13.51 -9.13 0.47
CA ASN A 101 -14.80 -9.85 0.42
C ASN A 101 -16.01 -8.89 0.44
N GLU A 102 -15.81 -7.59 0.73
CA GLU A 102 -16.89 -6.59 0.78
C GLU A 102 -16.95 -5.66 -0.44
N THR A 103 -16.39 -6.03 -1.58
CA THR A 103 -16.68 -5.29 -2.82
C THR A 103 -17.92 -5.87 -3.47
N ILE A 104 -19.08 -5.32 -3.10
CA ILE A 104 -20.21 -5.35 -4.03
C ILE A 104 -19.67 -4.84 -5.37
N GLN A 105 -19.65 -5.70 -6.39
CA GLN A 105 -19.15 -5.33 -7.71
C GLN A 105 -19.87 -4.06 -8.17
N PHE A 106 -19.16 -3.12 -8.80
CA PHE A 106 -19.71 -1.80 -9.13
C PHE A 106 -21.09 -1.85 -9.81
N HIS A 107 -21.28 -2.78 -10.75
CA HIS A 107 -22.56 -3.01 -11.41
C HIS A 107 -23.65 -3.59 -10.50
N LYS A 108 -23.31 -4.39 -9.48
CA LYS A 108 -24.24 -4.88 -8.46
C LYS A 108 -24.68 -3.73 -7.53
N ALA A 109 -23.75 -2.84 -7.16
CA ALA A 109 -24.07 -1.65 -6.36
C ALA A 109 -25.02 -0.70 -7.11
N ILE A 110 -24.81 -0.50 -8.43
CA ILE A 110 -25.75 0.24 -9.28
C ILE A 110 -27.13 -0.43 -9.32
N LYS A 111 -27.19 -1.76 -9.48
CA LYS A 111 -28.45 -2.51 -9.50
C LYS A 111 -29.20 -2.38 -8.17
N HIS A 112 -28.52 -2.51 -7.04
CA HIS A 112 -29.13 -2.37 -5.72
C HIS A 112 -29.58 -0.93 -5.43
N MET A 113 -28.82 0.08 -5.87
CA MET A 113 -29.26 1.48 -5.82
C MET A 113 -30.54 1.68 -6.64
N ALA A 114 -30.59 1.17 -7.87
CA ALA A 114 -31.78 1.28 -8.73
C ALA A 114 -32.99 0.56 -8.12
N GLN A 115 -32.80 -0.62 -7.53
CA GLN A 115 -33.85 -1.33 -6.79
C GLN A 115 -34.34 -0.52 -5.59
N ALA A 116 -33.44 0.07 -4.81
CA ALA A 116 -33.80 0.91 -3.67
C ALA A 116 -34.61 2.13 -4.10
N LEU A 117 -34.22 2.80 -5.19
CA LEU A 117 -34.98 3.92 -5.77
C LEU A 117 -36.37 3.49 -6.26
N LEU A 118 -36.46 2.36 -6.97
CA LEU A 118 -37.74 1.84 -7.47
C LEU A 118 -38.71 1.46 -6.34
N LEU A 119 -38.19 1.07 -5.17
CA LEU A 119 -38.97 0.69 -3.99
C LEU A 119 -39.22 1.86 -3.02
N GLY A 120 -38.73 3.07 -3.33
CA GLY A 120 -38.86 4.25 -2.46
C GLY A 120 -38.00 4.18 -1.18
N TRP A 121 -36.91 3.41 -1.19
CA TRP A 121 -35.95 3.30 -0.09
C TRP A 121 -34.84 4.35 -0.21
N ASP A 122 -35.21 5.61 -0.06
CA ASP A 122 -34.34 6.76 -0.37
C ASP A 122 -33.02 6.75 0.43
N GLU A 123 -33.07 6.45 1.73
CA GLU A 123 -31.88 6.40 2.58
C GLU A 123 -30.90 5.30 2.13
N LEU A 124 -31.41 4.14 1.73
CA LEU A 124 -30.59 3.04 1.22
C LEU A 124 -29.98 3.39 -0.14
N ALA A 125 -30.75 4.04 -1.02
CA ALA A 125 -30.26 4.52 -2.31
C ALA A 125 -29.13 5.55 -2.14
N ILE A 126 -29.28 6.48 -1.18
CA ILE A 126 -28.24 7.47 -0.83
C ILE A 126 -26.96 6.77 -0.36
N ASN A 127 -27.08 5.77 0.51
CA ASN A 127 -25.93 5.00 1.00
C ASN A 127 -25.19 4.28 -0.14
N TYR A 128 -25.93 3.69 -1.10
CA TYR A 128 -25.32 3.12 -2.30
C TYR A 128 -24.67 4.17 -3.21
N GLY A 129 -25.26 5.37 -3.34
CA GLY A 129 -24.66 6.48 -4.07
C GLY A 129 -23.30 6.90 -3.48
N CYS A 130 -23.24 7.05 -2.16
CA CYS A 130 -21.99 7.34 -1.43
C CYS A 130 -20.94 6.24 -1.63
N LEU A 131 -21.36 4.97 -1.61
CA LEU A 131 -20.49 3.84 -1.89
C LEU A 131 -19.92 3.91 -3.31
N LEU A 132 -20.77 4.14 -4.33
CA LEU A 132 -20.35 4.26 -5.72
C LEU A 132 -19.35 5.40 -5.95
N ILE A 133 -19.56 6.54 -5.30
CA ILE A 133 -18.63 7.68 -5.34
C ILE A 133 -17.27 7.30 -4.76
N ARG A 134 -17.25 6.62 -3.60
CA ARG A 134 -16.00 6.13 -2.97
C ARG A 134 -15.31 5.07 -3.82
N MET A 135 -16.07 4.27 -4.56
CA MET A 135 -15.49 3.30 -5.51
C MET A 135 -14.86 3.97 -6.73
N LEU A 136 -15.45 5.06 -7.25
CA LEU A 136 -14.93 5.79 -8.40
C LEU A 136 -13.71 6.66 -8.07
N TYR A 137 -13.74 7.36 -6.94
CA TYR A 137 -12.75 8.38 -6.60
C TYR A 137 -11.85 8.02 -5.41
N GLY A 138 -12.06 6.85 -4.80
CA GLY A 138 -11.31 6.35 -3.65
C GLY A 138 -11.88 6.81 -2.29
N LYS A 139 -11.41 6.15 -1.22
CA LYS A 139 -11.87 6.40 0.17
C LYS A 139 -11.56 7.81 0.71
N GLN A 140 -10.72 8.57 0.01
CA GLN A 140 -10.31 9.94 0.37
C GLN A 140 -11.17 11.01 -0.29
N TYR A 141 -12.19 10.63 -1.07
CA TYR A 141 -13.08 11.59 -1.71
C TYR A 141 -14.07 12.17 -0.69
N GLU A 142 -13.83 13.40 -0.26
CA GLU A 142 -14.70 14.16 0.65
C GLU A 142 -15.77 14.99 -0.07
N GLY A 143 -15.88 14.83 -1.41
CA GLY A 143 -16.81 15.62 -2.23
C GLY A 143 -16.22 16.93 -2.74
N TRP A 144 -16.87 17.51 -3.76
CA TRP A 144 -16.74 18.92 -4.16
C TRP A 144 -15.34 19.44 -4.57
N HIS A 145 -14.42 18.58 -5.03
CA HIS A 145 -13.18 19.08 -5.64
C HIS A 145 -13.48 19.63 -7.05
N PRO A 146 -13.26 20.92 -7.34
CA PRO A 146 -13.66 21.57 -8.60
C PRO A 146 -12.93 21.05 -9.85
N ALA A 147 -11.93 20.17 -9.67
CA ALA A 147 -11.21 19.49 -10.74
C ALA A 147 -11.99 18.30 -11.36
N TYR A 148 -13.05 17.83 -10.70
CA TYR A 148 -13.92 16.75 -11.20
C TYR A 148 -15.32 17.26 -11.50
N LYS A 149 -15.44 18.46 -12.09
CA LYS A 149 -16.64 18.79 -12.85
C LYS A 149 -16.69 17.79 -14.01
N HIS A 150 -17.59 16.83 -13.93
CA HIS A 150 -18.04 16.12 -15.13
C HIS A 150 -18.48 17.20 -16.13
N PRO A 151 -18.03 17.17 -17.40
CA PRO A 151 -18.66 17.98 -18.44
C PRO A 151 -20.16 17.68 -18.53
#